data_AF-R0KEN7-F1
#
_entry.id   AF-R0KEN7-F1
#
_cell.length_a   1.000
_cell.length_b   1.000
_cell.length_c   1.000
_cell.angle_alpha   90.00
_cell.angle_beta   90.00
_cell.angle_gamma   90.00
#
_symmetry.space_group_name_H-M   'P 1'
#
loop_
_entity.id
_entity.type
_entity.pdbx_description
1 polymer ?
#
loop_
_entity_poly.entity_id
_entity_poly.type
_entity_poly.pdbx_seq_one_letter_code
_entity_poly.pdbx_strand_id
1 'polypeptide(L)'
;MTEDLISFDDDDNNNMNSTQPGMRDSFADLTRLMREKKPYAVTSRAPSAQSPPAASAPPPPAAPKDSSSPDLRLELMKERLRNIELEDEIEGLKNKLREQQVQLDTAEAQLKHRENRPIATGLESENEELKIKLREQRVQLKTAEAQLKHCENRLLEITKNGMSLQGAAHLVKPNANTQLPKTVFACSECYANNLECDNNATCRSCTDRGETCARWRCSLKHRLGNCPLTPCKLAHDEQGWLMLRTERPQW
;
A
#
# COMPACT_ATOMS: atom_id res chain seq x y z
N MET A 1 32.15 -43.64 -0.58
CA MET A 1 30.78 -43.15 -0.36
C MET A 1 30.95 -41.73 0.18
N THR A 2 31.32 -40.81 -0.72
CA THR A 2 30.45 -39.72 -1.27
C THR A 2 30.16 -38.70 -0.16
N GLU A 3 30.92 -37.59 -0.11
CA GLU A 3 30.53 -36.25 -0.63
C GLU A 3 29.41 -35.67 0.27
N ASP A 4 29.58 -34.57 1.02
CA ASP A 4 29.74 -33.21 0.52
C ASP A 4 30.43 -32.28 1.54
N LEU A 5 31.46 -31.57 1.09
CA LEU A 5 32.01 -30.37 1.76
C LEU A 5 31.40 -29.15 1.09
N ILE A 6 30.45 -28.51 1.78
CA ILE A 6 29.87 -27.23 1.33
C ILE A 6 30.82 -26.12 1.76
N SER A 7 31.70 -25.72 0.84
CA SER A 7 32.47 -24.47 0.88
C SER A 7 31.58 -23.37 0.29
N PHE A 8 31.22 -22.39 1.10
CA PHE A 8 30.63 -21.13 0.60
C PHE A 8 31.76 -20.11 0.49
N ASP A 9 32.24 -19.94 -0.74
CA ASP A 9 33.07 -18.81 -1.14
C ASP A 9 32.18 -17.56 -1.28
N ASP A 10 32.41 -16.56 -0.42
CA ASP A 10 31.84 -15.21 -0.54
C ASP A 10 32.77 -14.36 -1.43
N ASP A 11 32.63 -14.50 -2.75
CA ASP A 11 33.20 -13.58 -3.74
C ASP A 11 32.08 -13.05 -4.66
N ASP A 12 31.48 -11.92 -4.28
CA ASP A 12 30.66 -11.11 -5.17
C ASP A 12 30.85 -9.62 -4.86
N ASN A 13 32.03 -9.11 -5.22
CA ASN A 13 32.31 -7.68 -5.29
C ASN A 13 32.28 -7.21 -6.75
N ASN A 14 31.10 -7.26 -7.37
CA ASN A 14 30.86 -6.66 -8.68
C ASN A 14 30.36 -5.22 -8.54
N ASN A 15 31.35 -4.33 -8.52
CA ASN A 15 31.38 -3.07 -9.26
C ASN A 15 30.45 -3.08 -10.49
N MET A 16 29.41 -2.22 -10.53
CA MET A 16 28.78 -1.64 -11.72
C MET A 16 27.72 -0.60 -11.28
N ASN A 17 28.06 0.68 -11.35
CA ASN A 17 27.12 1.79 -11.60
C ASN A 17 27.94 2.86 -12.34
N SER A 18 28.13 2.72 -13.65
CA SER A 18 27.16 3.07 -14.70
C SER A 18 26.67 4.52 -14.56
N THR A 19 27.54 5.41 -15.01
CA THR A 19 27.26 6.77 -15.42
C THR A 19 26.14 6.75 -16.46
N GLN A 20 24.90 7.07 -16.07
CA GLN A 20 23.86 7.37 -17.06
C GLN A 20 23.89 8.87 -17.44
N PRO A 21 23.81 9.16 -18.75
CA PRO A 21 23.84 10.52 -19.29
C PRO A 21 22.51 11.24 -19.02
N GLY A 22 22.61 12.55 -18.82
CA GLY A 22 21.49 13.44 -18.47
C GLY A 22 20.25 13.24 -19.33
N MET A 23 19.15 12.90 -18.65
CA MET A 23 17.80 13.14 -19.15
C MET A 23 17.65 14.65 -19.41
N ARG A 24 17.68 15.03 -20.69
CA ARG A 24 17.23 16.34 -21.14
C ARG A 24 15.76 16.49 -20.78
N ASP A 25 15.45 17.53 -20.02
CA ASP A 25 14.10 17.92 -19.61
C ASP A 25 13.20 18.15 -20.83
N SER A 26 12.30 17.19 -21.07
CA SER A 26 11.25 17.24 -22.10
C SER A 26 10.27 18.43 -21.90
N PHE A 27 10.35 19.11 -20.75
CA PHE A 27 9.53 20.27 -20.43
C PHE A 27 10.00 21.57 -21.13
N ALA A 28 11.27 21.65 -21.53
CA ALA A 28 11.81 22.83 -22.22
C ALA A 28 11.30 22.94 -23.68
N ASP A 29 11.07 21.80 -24.36
CA ASP A 29 10.59 21.81 -25.75
C ASP A 29 9.10 22.17 -25.87
N LEU A 30 8.28 21.82 -24.88
CA LEU A 30 6.85 22.18 -24.88
C LEU A 30 6.64 23.69 -24.71
N THR A 31 7.49 24.33 -23.90
CA THR A 31 7.44 25.77 -23.66
C THR A 31 7.90 26.57 -24.90
N ARG A 32 8.75 25.98 -25.75
CA ARG A 32 9.20 26.58 -27.00
C ARG A 32 8.13 26.52 -28.09
N LEU A 33 7.34 25.43 -28.14
CA LEU A 33 6.24 25.26 -29.10
C LEU A 33 5.09 26.26 -28.87
N MET A 34 4.85 26.65 -27.62
CA MET A 34 3.77 27.57 -27.23
C MET A 34 4.06 29.04 -27.55
N ARG A 35 5.32 29.43 -27.84
CA ARG A 35 5.71 30.84 -28.10
C ARG A 35 5.70 31.24 -29.58
N GLU A 36 5.37 30.34 -30.49
CA GLU A 36 5.49 30.59 -31.94
C GLU A 36 4.16 30.95 -32.65
N LYS A 37 3.09 31.26 -31.89
CA LYS A 37 1.85 31.77 -32.48
C LYS A 37 1.98 33.25 -32.85
N LYS A 38 2.34 33.47 -34.12
CA LYS A 38 2.28 34.75 -34.83
C LYS A 38 0.85 35.34 -34.77
N PRO A 39 0.69 36.66 -34.58
CA PRO A 39 -0.62 37.30 -34.68
C PRO A 39 -1.10 37.29 -36.13
N TYR A 40 -2.31 36.77 -36.33
CA TYR A 40 -3.02 36.80 -37.61
C TYR A 40 -3.44 38.25 -37.89
N ALA A 41 -2.86 38.84 -38.94
CA ALA A 41 -3.24 40.16 -39.42
C ALA A 41 -4.63 40.09 -40.07
N VAL A 42 -5.57 40.88 -39.55
CA VAL A 42 -6.88 41.12 -40.17
C VAL A 42 -6.68 42.02 -41.40
N THR A 43 -6.83 41.45 -42.58
CA THR A 43 -6.91 42.17 -43.86
C THR A 43 -8.34 42.65 -44.09
N SER A 44 -8.65 43.88 -43.69
CA SER A 44 -9.86 44.58 -44.10
C SER A 44 -9.70 45.12 -45.53
N ARG A 45 -10.38 44.49 -46.48
CA ARG A 45 -10.41 44.84 -47.91
C ARG A 45 -11.56 45.84 -48.16
N ALA A 46 -11.20 47.03 -48.63
CA ALA A 46 -12.12 48.00 -49.23
C ALA A 46 -12.62 47.52 -50.61
N PRO A 47 -13.75 48.06 -51.10
CA PRO A 47 -13.63 48.83 -52.34
C PRO A 47 -14.46 50.14 -52.38
N SER A 48 -13.75 51.19 -52.80
CA SER A 48 -14.03 52.13 -53.88
C SER A 48 -15.45 52.64 -54.17
N ALA A 49 -15.54 53.97 -54.17
CA ALA A 49 -16.61 54.85 -54.61
C ALA A 49 -16.91 54.82 -56.13
N GLN A 50 -18.10 55.31 -56.53
CA GLN A 50 -18.32 56.44 -57.46
C GLN A 50 -19.81 56.69 -57.76
N SER A 51 -20.11 57.91 -58.20
CA SER A 51 -21.33 58.72 -58.01
C SER A 51 -22.35 58.66 -59.20
N PRO A 52 -23.47 59.45 -59.20
CA PRO A 52 -24.67 59.38 -60.09
C PRO A 52 -24.43 60.11 -61.44
N PRO A 53 -25.39 60.46 -62.35
CA PRO A 53 -26.88 60.54 -62.30
C PRO A 53 -27.64 60.08 -63.58
N ALA A 54 -28.98 60.19 -63.62
CA ALA A 54 -29.78 60.70 -64.75
C ALA A 54 -31.29 60.44 -64.60
N ALA A 55 -32.07 61.24 -65.31
CA ALA A 55 -33.51 61.43 -65.19
C ALA A 55 -34.34 60.53 -66.13
N SER A 56 -35.61 60.37 -65.73
CA SER A 56 -36.86 60.40 -66.52
C SER A 56 -37.10 59.51 -67.75
N ALA A 57 -38.29 58.86 -67.69
CA ALA A 57 -39.24 58.46 -68.76
C ALA A 57 -39.10 57.04 -69.34
N PRO A 58 -40.12 56.46 -70.01
CA PRO A 58 -41.59 56.58 -69.93
C PRO A 58 -42.27 55.20 -69.68
N PRO A 59 -43.61 55.06 -69.57
CA PRO A 59 -44.27 53.76 -69.35
C PRO A 59 -44.40 52.95 -70.67
N PRO A 60 -44.21 51.61 -70.65
CA PRO A 60 -44.48 50.78 -71.82
C PRO A 60 -45.94 50.30 -71.89
N PRO A 61 -46.40 49.96 -73.12
CA PRO A 61 -47.81 49.88 -73.50
C PRO A 61 -48.47 48.53 -73.19
N ALA A 62 -49.80 48.56 -73.17
CA ALA A 62 -50.69 47.43 -73.02
C ALA A 62 -50.65 46.47 -74.23
N ALA A 63 -50.48 45.17 -73.98
CA ALA A 63 -51.05 44.01 -74.69
C ALA A 63 -50.35 42.70 -74.23
N PRO A 64 -50.86 41.50 -74.52
CA PRO A 64 -52.22 41.04 -74.71
C PRO A 64 -52.65 40.09 -73.55
N LYS A 65 -53.96 39.84 -73.42
CA LYS A 65 -54.50 38.91 -72.42
C LYS A 65 -54.26 37.47 -72.89
N ASP A 66 -53.21 36.84 -72.37
CA ASP A 66 -53.05 35.38 -72.44
C ASP A 66 -54.04 34.72 -71.47
N SER A 67 -54.97 33.96 -72.02
CA SER A 67 -55.99 33.18 -71.31
C SER A 67 -55.43 31.97 -70.52
N SER A 68 -54.11 31.86 -70.38
CA SER A 68 -53.41 30.89 -69.52
C SER A 68 -53.11 31.43 -68.10
N SER A 69 -53.50 32.68 -67.82
CA SER A 69 -53.16 33.44 -66.61
C SER A 69 -53.63 32.89 -65.25
N PRO A 70 -54.79 32.22 -65.09
CA PRO A 70 -55.25 31.81 -63.75
C PRO A 70 -54.50 30.58 -63.21
N ASP A 71 -54.04 29.69 -64.09
CA ASP A 71 -53.42 28.41 -63.70
C ASP A 71 -51.98 28.62 -63.17
N LEU A 72 -51.19 29.42 -63.89
CA LEU A 72 -49.85 29.85 -63.46
C LEU A 72 -49.86 30.59 -62.11
N ARG A 73 -50.94 31.35 -61.83
CA ARG A 73 -51.09 32.08 -60.56
C ARG A 73 -51.37 31.14 -59.38
N LEU A 74 -52.15 30.07 -59.61
CA LEU A 74 -52.40 29.03 -58.62
C LEU A 74 -51.12 28.23 -58.34
N GLU A 75 -50.37 27.90 -59.38
CA GLU A 75 -49.10 27.17 -59.27
C GLU A 75 -48.03 27.99 -58.53
N LEU A 76 -47.93 29.29 -58.83
CA LEU A 76 -47.07 30.22 -58.09
C LEU A 76 -47.44 30.31 -56.60
N MET A 77 -48.74 30.28 -56.28
CA MET A 77 -49.21 30.29 -54.90
C MET A 77 -48.87 28.98 -54.17
N LYS A 78 -49.01 27.83 -54.85
CA LYS A 78 -48.59 26.52 -54.31
C LYS A 78 -47.10 26.48 -54.03
N GLU A 79 -46.27 26.97 -54.96
CA GLU A 79 -44.82 27.03 -54.77
C GLU A 79 -44.40 28.01 -53.66
N ARG A 80 -45.14 29.12 -53.48
CA ARG A 80 -44.92 30.01 -52.33
C ARG A 80 -45.23 29.33 -50.99
N LEU A 81 -46.32 28.58 -50.91
CA LEU A 81 -46.66 27.82 -49.70
C LEU A 81 -45.60 26.74 -49.41
N ARG A 82 -45.15 26.02 -50.45
CA ARG A 82 -44.06 25.04 -50.32
C ARG A 82 -42.73 25.69 -49.87
N ASN A 83 -42.42 26.89 -50.32
CA ASN A 83 -41.23 27.61 -49.84
C ASN A 83 -41.34 27.97 -48.36
N ILE A 84 -42.51 28.39 -47.88
CA ILE A 84 -42.74 28.66 -46.45
C ILE A 84 -42.54 27.38 -45.63
N GLU A 85 -43.09 26.25 -46.08
CA GLU A 85 -42.91 24.94 -45.41
C GLU A 85 -41.43 24.53 -45.33
N LEU A 86 -40.67 24.73 -46.40
CA LEU A 86 -39.23 24.44 -46.44
C LEU A 86 -38.42 25.42 -45.58
N GLU A 87 -38.80 26.70 -45.53
CA GLU A 87 -38.17 27.71 -44.65
C GLU A 87 -38.35 27.34 -43.18
N ASP A 88 -39.56 26.91 -42.79
CA ASP A 88 -39.86 26.42 -41.44
C ASP A 88 -39.08 25.14 -41.11
N GLU A 89 -38.93 24.21 -42.05
CA GLU A 89 -38.13 22.99 -41.87
C GLU A 89 -36.64 23.31 -41.68
N ILE A 90 -36.11 24.25 -42.46
CA ILE A 90 -34.73 24.74 -42.33
C ILE A 90 -34.50 25.40 -40.97
N GLU A 91 -35.44 26.24 -40.50
CA GLU A 91 -35.40 26.86 -39.17
C GLU A 91 -35.39 25.76 -38.08
N GLY A 92 -36.24 24.75 -38.22
CA GLY A 92 -36.32 23.60 -37.31
C GLY A 92 -35.02 22.79 -37.25
N LEU A 93 -34.40 22.51 -38.39
CA LEU A 93 -33.12 21.80 -38.47
C LEU A 93 -31.97 22.61 -37.88
N LYS A 94 -31.93 23.93 -38.12
CA LYS A 94 -30.94 24.82 -37.51
C LYS A 94 -31.04 24.85 -35.98
N ASN A 95 -32.27 24.84 -35.44
CA ASN A 95 -32.49 24.77 -34.00
C ASN A 95 -31.97 23.47 -33.40
N LYS A 96 -32.27 22.33 -34.03
CA LYS A 96 -31.74 21.02 -33.61
C LYS A 96 -30.21 20.97 -33.63
N LEU A 97 -29.60 21.54 -34.68
CA LEU A 97 -28.14 21.60 -34.79
C LEU A 97 -27.52 22.44 -33.66
N ARG A 98 -28.14 23.59 -33.32
CA ARG A 98 -27.71 24.42 -32.18
C ARG A 98 -27.81 23.67 -30.86
N GLU A 99 -28.91 22.95 -30.64
CA GLU A 99 -29.11 22.16 -29.42
C GLU A 99 -28.08 21.04 -29.30
N GLN A 100 -27.82 20.32 -30.39
CA GLN A 100 -26.78 19.29 -30.43
C GLN A 100 -25.38 19.86 -30.19
N GLN A 101 -25.08 21.05 -30.72
CA GLN A 101 -23.80 21.72 -30.47
C GLN A 101 -23.63 22.05 -28.97
N VAL A 102 -24.66 22.57 -28.32
CA VAL A 102 -24.61 22.87 -26.88
C VAL A 102 -24.43 21.59 -26.05
N GLN A 103 -25.07 20.49 -26.44
CA GLN A 103 -24.89 19.19 -25.77
C GLN A 103 -23.45 18.68 -25.91
N LEU A 104 -22.84 18.80 -27.10
CA LEU A 104 -21.44 18.43 -27.33
C LEU A 104 -20.49 19.27 -26.48
N ASP A 105 -20.64 20.60 -26.50
CA ASP A 105 -19.80 21.51 -25.71
C ASP A 105 -19.90 21.21 -24.21
N THR A 106 -21.10 20.89 -23.73
CA THR A 106 -21.35 20.50 -22.34
C THR A 106 -20.67 19.18 -21.99
N ALA A 107 -20.76 18.18 -22.87
CA ALA A 107 -20.12 16.87 -22.67
C ALA A 107 -18.59 16.99 -22.69
N GLU A 108 -18.02 17.79 -23.59
CA GLU A 108 -16.59 18.08 -23.63
C GLU A 108 -16.09 18.77 -22.35
N ALA A 109 -16.86 19.74 -21.83
CA ALA A 109 -16.53 20.41 -20.57
C ALA A 109 -16.56 19.43 -19.38
N GLN A 110 -17.53 18.52 -19.35
CA GLN A 110 -17.61 17.47 -18.32
C GLN A 110 -16.44 16.49 -18.39
N LEU A 111 -16.01 16.11 -19.60
CA LEU A 111 -14.84 15.26 -19.79
C LEU A 111 -13.55 15.95 -19.33
N LYS A 112 -13.32 17.21 -19.72
CA LYS A 112 -12.17 17.99 -19.24
C LYS A 112 -12.16 18.15 -17.72
N HIS A 113 -13.32 18.32 -17.10
CA HIS A 113 -13.41 18.40 -15.63
C HIS A 113 -13.14 17.04 -14.96
N ARG A 114 -13.54 15.92 -15.58
CA ARG A 114 -13.24 14.57 -15.08
C ARG A 114 -11.77 14.21 -15.23
N GLU A 115 -11.16 14.56 -16.36
CA GLU A 115 -9.74 14.33 -16.64
C GLU A 115 -8.83 15.17 -15.74
N ASN A 116 -9.24 16.40 -15.41
CA ASN A 116 -8.56 17.26 -14.44
C ASN A 116 -8.98 17.01 -12.98
N ARG A 117 -9.81 15.99 -12.69
CA ARG A 117 -10.21 15.67 -11.31
C ARG A 117 -9.03 14.96 -10.62
N PRO A 118 -8.48 15.51 -9.52
CA PRO A 118 -7.25 15.02 -8.90
C PRO A 118 -7.55 13.82 -8.02
N ILE A 119 -7.76 12.65 -8.63
CA ILE A 119 -7.80 11.37 -7.90
C ILE A 119 -6.37 10.92 -7.53
N ALA A 120 -5.36 11.42 -8.26
CA ALA A 120 -3.94 11.11 -8.01
C ALA A 120 -3.39 11.73 -6.71
N THR A 121 -3.80 12.96 -6.34
CA THR A 121 -3.10 13.71 -5.28
C THR A 121 -3.34 13.17 -3.87
N GLY A 122 -4.53 12.62 -3.58
CA GLY A 122 -4.83 12.03 -2.27
C GLY A 122 -4.08 10.71 -2.03
N LEU A 123 -4.08 9.83 -3.03
CA LEU A 123 -3.40 8.54 -2.96
C LEU A 123 -1.87 8.69 -2.98
N GLU A 124 -1.34 9.71 -3.66
CA GLU A 124 0.08 10.05 -3.62
C GLU A 124 0.51 10.55 -2.24
N SER A 125 -0.30 11.42 -1.62
CA SER A 125 -0.05 11.91 -0.25
C SER A 125 -0.07 10.77 0.77
N GLU A 126 -1.04 9.87 0.68
CA GLU A 126 -1.14 8.70 1.57
C GLU A 126 0.03 7.73 1.38
N ASN A 127 0.45 7.50 0.12
CA ASN A 127 1.63 6.70 -0.18
C ASN A 127 2.90 7.30 0.43
N GLU A 128 3.06 8.62 0.37
CA GLU A 128 4.25 9.26 0.92
C GLU A 128 4.27 9.20 2.45
N GLU A 129 3.12 9.37 3.09
CA GLU A 129 2.97 9.20 4.54
C GLU A 129 3.29 7.75 4.97
N LEU A 130 2.78 6.76 4.24
CA LEU A 130 3.09 5.35 4.50
C LEU A 130 4.58 5.02 4.33
N LYS A 131 5.24 5.59 3.31
CA LYS A 131 6.69 5.43 3.14
C LYS A 131 7.49 6.06 4.28
N ILE A 132 7.03 7.20 4.82
CA ILE A 132 7.66 7.81 6.00
C ILE A 132 7.50 6.89 7.21
N LYS A 133 6.28 6.42 7.51
CA LYS A 133 6.01 5.48 8.61
C LYS A 133 6.83 4.20 8.48
N LEU A 134 6.95 3.63 7.28
CA LEU A 134 7.76 2.45 7.04
C LEU A 134 9.25 2.70 7.31
N ARG A 135 9.77 3.87 6.92
CA ARG A 135 11.15 4.26 7.23
C ARG A 135 11.38 4.38 8.72
N GLU A 136 10.46 5.04 9.44
CA GLU A 136 10.54 5.17 10.90
C GLU A 136 10.51 3.81 11.61
N GLN A 137 9.60 2.93 11.22
CA GLN A 137 9.51 1.58 11.78
C GLN A 137 10.78 0.76 11.54
N ARG A 138 11.40 0.87 10.36
CA ARG A 138 12.69 0.21 10.06
C ARG A 138 13.81 0.73 10.96
N VAL A 139 13.85 2.03 11.21
CA VAL A 139 14.84 2.63 12.13
C VAL A 139 14.61 2.13 13.56
N GLN A 140 13.36 2.13 14.04
CA GLN A 140 13.00 1.63 15.36
C GLN A 140 13.37 0.16 15.54
N LEU A 141 13.07 -0.69 14.54
CA LEU A 141 13.42 -2.10 14.55
C LEU A 141 14.94 -2.30 14.65
N LYS A 142 15.72 -1.58 13.83
CA LYS A 142 17.19 -1.66 13.88
C LYS A 142 17.75 -1.21 15.24
N THR A 143 17.17 -0.18 15.85
CA THR A 143 17.57 0.27 17.19
C THR A 143 17.24 -0.79 18.25
N ALA A 144 16.05 -1.39 18.20
CA ALA A 144 15.64 -2.45 19.12
C ALA A 144 16.52 -3.70 18.98
N GLU A 145 16.85 -4.11 17.75
CA GLU A 145 17.77 -5.23 17.48
C GLU A 145 19.18 -4.97 18.04
N ALA A 146 19.71 -3.76 17.86
CA ALA A 146 21.01 -3.39 18.41
C ALA A 146 21.01 -3.42 19.95
N GLN A 147 19.92 -2.95 20.58
CA GLN A 147 19.75 -3.00 22.03
C GLN A 147 19.64 -4.44 22.54
N LEU A 148 18.88 -5.29 21.85
CA LEU A 148 18.74 -6.70 22.19
C LEU A 148 20.10 -7.42 22.14
N LYS A 149 20.85 -7.24 21.04
CA LYS A 149 22.20 -7.79 20.90
C LYS A 149 23.15 -7.31 21.99
N HIS A 150 23.07 -6.02 22.36
CA HIS A 150 23.90 -5.48 23.45
C HIS A 150 23.55 -6.13 24.81
N CYS A 151 22.26 -6.28 25.12
CA CYS A 151 21.79 -6.93 26.33
C CYS A 151 22.20 -8.40 26.39
N GLU A 152 22.08 -9.14 25.27
CA GLU A 152 22.51 -10.54 25.16
C GLU A 152 24.01 -10.70 25.40
N ASN A 153 24.84 -9.89 24.74
CA ASN A 153 26.29 -9.89 24.96
C ASN A 153 26.65 -9.60 26.41
N ARG A 154 26.00 -8.60 27.02
CA ARG A 154 26.24 -8.26 28.43
C ARG A 154 25.85 -9.41 29.37
N LEU A 155 24.75 -10.11 29.08
CA LEU A 155 24.37 -11.30 29.86
C LEU A 155 25.36 -12.45 29.69
N LEU A 156 25.86 -12.69 28.47
CA LEU A 156 26.91 -13.68 28.22
C LEU A 156 28.20 -13.35 28.98
N GLU A 157 28.61 -12.09 28.99
CA GLU A 157 29.79 -11.61 29.74
C GLU A 157 29.60 -11.78 31.25
N ILE A 158 28.49 -11.30 31.82
CA ILE A 158 28.19 -11.41 33.26
C ILE A 158 28.14 -12.87 33.68
N THR A 159 27.54 -13.72 32.86
CA THR A 159 27.42 -15.13 33.18
C THR A 159 28.72 -15.91 32.93
N LYS A 160 29.75 -15.27 32.34
CA LYS A 160 30.98 -15.89 31.82
C LYS A 160 30.65 -17.11 30.95
N ASN A 161 29.79 -16.92 29.95
CA ASN A 161 29.26 -18.00 29.10
C ASN A 161 28.58 -19.12 29.91
N GLY A 162 27.82 -18.75 30.95
CA GLY A 162 27.15 -19.71 31.83
C GLY A 162 28.06 -20.39 32.86
N MET A 163 29.37 -20.13 32.91
CA MET A 163 30.25 -20.71 33.94
C MET A 163 29.78 -20.39 35.37
N SER A 164 29.26 -19.18 35.59
CA SER A 164 28.68 -18.77 36.88
C SER A 164 27.42 -19.57 37.28
N LEU A 165 26.75 -20.20 36.32
CA LEU A 165 25.53 -20.99 36.53
C LEU A 165 25.84 -22.49 36.69
N GLN A 166 27.09 -22.91 36.49
CA GLN A 166 27.48 -24.30 36.64
C GLN A 166 27.28 -24.78 38.08
N GLY A 167 26.55 -25.88 38.25
CA GLY A 167 26.24 -26.43 39.57
C GLY A 167 25.22 -25.63 40.38
N ALA A 168 24.62 -24.58 39.82
CA ALA A 168 23.53 -23.85 40.44
C ALA A 168 22.17 -24.46 40.06
N ALA A 169 21.17 -24.23 40.91
CA ALA A 169 19.78 -24.61 40.68
C ALA A 169 18.84 -23.42 40.93
N HIS A 170 17.69 -23.41 40.26
CA HIS A 170 16.61 -22.45 40.46
C HIS A 170 15.35 -23.15 40.94
N LEU A 171 14.57 -22.46 41.78
CA LEU A 171 13.19 -22.84 42.08
C LEU A 171 12.27 -22.30 40.98
N VAL A 172 11.58 -23.21 40.30
CA VAL A 172 10.71 -22.90 39.17
C VAL A 172 9.35 -23.56 39.40
N LYS A 173 8.27 -22.80 39.19
CA LYS A 173 6.91 -23.34 39.17
C LYS A 173 6.73 -24.19 37.90
N PRO A 174 6.44 -25.50 38.00
CA PRO A 174 6.15 -26.32 36.83
C PRO A 174 4.91 -25.80 36.09
N ASN A 175 4.86 -26.02 34.77
CA ASN A 175 3.66 -25.69 34.00
C ASN A 175 2.52 -26.63 34.43
N ALA A 176 1.29 -26.13 34.51
CA ALA A 176 0.12 -26.83 35.04
C ALA A 176 -0.11 -28.21 34.40
N ASN A 177 0.26 -28.37 33.13
CA ASN A 177 0.07 -29.60 32.36
C ASN A 177 1.28 -30.55 32.39
N THR A 178 2.34 -30.21 33.12
CA THR A 178 3.56 -31.03 33.18
C THR A 178 3.40 -32.14 34.20
N GLN A 179 3.59 -33.39 33.76
CA GLN A 179 3.85 -34.51 34.66
C GLN A 179 5.35 -34.69 34.83
N LEU A 180 5.78 -34.82 36.08
CA LEU A 180 7.20 -34.91 36.43
C LEU A 180 7.56 -36.34 36.82
N PRO A 181 8.75 -36.85 36.47
CA PRO A 181 9.21 -38.15 36.94
C PRO A 181 9.18 -38.25 38.48
N LYS A 182 8.88 -39.43 39.03
CA LYS A 182 8.85 -39.65 40.49
C LYS A 182 10.19 -39.39 41.17
N THR A 183 11.28 -39.56 40.42
CA THR A 183 12.66 -39.30 40.80
C THR A 183 13.00 -37.80 40.88
N VAL A 184 12.15 -36.89 40.39
CA VAL A 184 12.39 -35.44 40.56
C VAL A 184 12.37 -35.11 42.05
N PHE A 185 13.26 -34.21 42.49
CA PHE A 185 13.26 -33.70 43.86
C PHE A 185 11.87 -33.17 44.28
N ALA A 186 11.54 -33.31 45.56
CA ALA A 186 10.33 -32.70 46.12
C ALA A 186 10.33 -31.18 45.90
N CYS A 187 9.14 -30.57 45.84
CA CYS A 187 9.02 -29.12 45.84
C CYS A 187 9.61 -28.52 47.12
N SER A 188 9.98 -27.24 47.10
CA SER A 188 10.59 -26.54 48.26
C SER A 188 9.76 -26.72 49.53
N GLU A 189 8.44 -26.56 49.41
CA GLU A 189 7.54 -26.58 50.56
C GLU A 189 7.40 -27.98 51.16
N CYS A 190 7.20 -29.01 50.33
CA CYS A 190 7.10 -30.37 50.85
C CYS A 190 8.45 -30.85 51.40
N TYR A 191 9.57 -30.45 50.78
CA TYR A 191 10.89 -30.76 51.30
C TYR A 191 11.11 -30.11 52.68
N ALA A 192 10.78 -28.83 52.83
CA ALA A 192 10.96 -28.10 54.09
C ALA A 192 10.08 -28.64 55.22
N ASN A 193 8.88 -29.13 54.89
CA ASN A 193 7.91 -29.63 55.87
C ASN A 193 7.94 -31.16 56.05
N ASN A 194 8.88 -31.87 55.42
CA ASN A 194 8.96 -33.34 55.45
C ASN A 194 7.65 -34.03 55.01
N LEU A 195 7.01 -33.49 53.97
CA LEU A 195 5.74 -34.00 53.44
C LEU A 195 5.95 -34.77 52.14
N GLU A 196 5.02 -35.67 51.86
CA GLU A 196 4.97 -36.32 50.54
C GLU A 196 4.66 -35.30 49.44
N CYS A 197 5.35 -35.44 48.32
CA CYS A 197 5.17 -34.61 47.14
C CYS A 197 5.01 -35.51 45.93
N ASP A 198 3.83 -35.49 45.32
CA ASP A 198 3.49 -36.29 44.15
C ASP A 198 4.25 -35.85 42.87
N ASN A 199 3.90 -36.43 41.74
CA ASN A 199 4.44 -36.19 40.39
C ASN A 199 3.70 -35.11 39.59
N ASN A 200 2.71 -34.42 40.17
CA ASN A 200 1.95 -33.39 39.49
C ASN A 200 2.71 -32.05 39.45
N ALA A 201 2.39 -31.19 38.48
CA ALA A 201 2.94 -29.84 38.39
C ALA A 201 2.78 -29.04 39.70
N THR A 202 1.59 -29.15 40.30
CA THR A 202 1.30 -28.67 41.66
C THR A 202 0.91 -29.88 42.49
N CYS A 203 1.67 -30.19 43.53
CA CYS A 203 1.39 -31.38 44.34
C CYS A 203 0.17 -31.18 45.24
N ARG A 204 -0.50 -32.28 45.60
CA ARG A 204 -1.69 -32.27 46.46
C ARG A 204 -1.48 -31.48 47.74
N SER A 205 -0.37 -31.71 48.45
CA SER A 205 -0.02 -31.01 49.69
C SER A 205 0.07 -29.48 49.52
N CYS A 206 0.66 -28.99 48.42
CA CYS A 206 0.71 -27.55 48.14
C CYS A 206 -0.65 -27.00 47.72
N THR A 207 -1.45 -27.77 46.97
CA THR A 207 -2.82 -27.40 46.60
C THR A 207 -3.69 -27.24 47.85
N ASP A 208 -3.63 -28.20 48.77
CA ASP A 208 -4.44 -28.19 50.00
C ASP A 208 -4.09 -27.00 50.92
N ARG A 209 -2.83 -26.56 50.92
CA ARG A 209 -2.36 -25.38 51.68
C ARG A 209 -2.48 -24.05 50.95
N GLY A 210 -2.78 -24.07 49.64
CA GLY A 210 -2.77 -22.86 48.80
C GLY A 210 -1.38 -22.25 48.60
N GLU A 211 -0.32 -23.05 48.67
CA GLU A 211 1.08 -22.60 48.53
C GLU A 211 1.62 -22.75 47.10
N THR A 212 2.65 -21.97 46.76
CA THR A 212 3.32 -22.09 45.46
C THR A 212 4.22 -23.32 45.40
N CYS A 213 3.83 -24.31 44.60
CA CYS A 213 4.65 -25.50 44.34
C CYS A 213 5.81 -25.19 43.38
N ALA A 214 6.99 -24.85 43.90
CA ALA A 214 8.20 -24.64 43.12
C ALA A 214 9.18 -25.83 43.27
N ARG A 215 9.80 -26.25 42.17
CA ARG A 215 10.74 -27.38 42.12
C ARG A 215 12.09 -26.97 41.55
N TRP A 216 13.12 -27.76 41.86
CA TRP A 216 14.50 -27.46 41.50
C TRP A 216 14.79 -27.80 40.03
N ARG A 217 15.29 -26.81 39.28
CA ARG A 217 15.72 -26.94 37.89
C ARG A 217 17.17 -26.49 37.75
N CYS A 218 17.96 -27.21 36.94
CA CYS A 218 19.33 -26.86 36.60
C CYS A 218 19.39 -25.43 36.02
N SER A 219 20.24 -24.58 36.58
CA SER A 219 20.34 -23.16 36.19
C SER A 219 20.73 -22.98 34.72
N LEU A 220 21.67 -23.78 34.23
CA LEU A 220 22.10 -23.76 32.83
C LEU A 220 20.93 -24.06 31.91
N LYS A 221 20.24 -25.18 32.12
CA LYS A 221 19.10 -25.59 31.29
C LYS A 221 17.93 -24.60 31.38
N HIS A 222 17.68 -24.05 32.56
CA HIS A 222 16.58 -23.11 32.79
C HIS A 222 16.82 -21.75 32.12
N ARG A 223 18.04 -21.20 32.25
CA ARG A 223 18.36 -19.85 31.77
C ARG A 223 18.86 -19.82 30.32
N LEU A 224 19.57 -20.85 29.89
CA LEU A 224 20.19 -20.94 28.55
C LEU A 224 19.44 -21.88 27.61
N GLY A 225 18.42 -22.62 28.08
CA GLY A 225 17.66 -23.60 27.29
C GLY A 225 18.39 -24.90 27.01
N ASN A 226 19.72 -24.92 27.12
CA ASN A 226 20.58 -26.09 27.03
C ASN A 226 21.50 -26.20 28.28
N CYS A 227 21.92 -27.42 28.59
CA CYS A 227 23.00 -27.65 29.55
C CYS A 227 24.16 -28.26 28.77
N PRO A 228 25.27 -27.52 28.56
CA PRO A 228 26.40 -28.02 27.77
C PRO A 228 27.22 -29.08 28.51
N LEU A 229 27.01 -29.26 29.82
CA LEU A 229 27.72 -30.23 30.63
C LEU A 229 26.98 -31.57 30.59
N THR A 230 27.53 -32.55 29.89
CA THR A 230 27.02 -33.92 29.87
C THR A 230 28.12 -34.90 30.32
N PRO A 231 28.01 -35.56 31.48
CA PRO A 231 26.95 -35.39 32.48
C PRO A 231 27.07 -34.07 33.24
N CYS A 232 25.92 -33.45 33.56
CA CYS A 232 25.89 -32.23 34.36
C CYS A 232 26.28 -32.54 35.81
N LYS A 233 26.89 -31.57 36.49
CA LYS A 233 27.23 -31.68 37.93
C LYS A 233 26.00 -31.94 38.79
N LEU A 234 24.86 -31.38 38.40
CA LEU A 234 23.56 -31.67 39.00
C LEU A 234 22.84 -32.66 38.08
N ALA A 235 22.58 -33.87 38.57
CA ALA A 235 21.82 -34.85 37.79
C ALA A 235 20.43 -34.30 37.49
N HIS A 236 20.08 -34.22 36.21
CA HIS A 236 18.79 -33.69 35.77
C HIS A 236 18.31 -34.41 34.51
N ASP A 237 17.00 -34.34 34.24
CA ASP A 237 16.40 -34.88 33.03
C ASP A 237 16.63 -33.98 31.79
N GLU A 238 16.04 -34.35 30.66
CA GLU A 238 16.12 -33.59 29.40
C GLU A 238 15.49 -32.19 29.50
N GLN A 239 14.54 -32.00 30.41
CA GLN A 239 13.89 -30.71 30.66
C GLN A 239 14.68 -29.87 31.69
N GLY A 240 15.65 -30.45 32.38
CA GLY A 240 16.49 -29.81 33.39
C GLY A 240 15.98 -29.93 34.81
N TRP A 241 14.93 -30.72 35.09
CA TRP A 241 14.46 -30.98 36.45
C TRP A 241 15.49 -31.82 37.20
N LEU A 242 15.83 -31.41 38.43
CA LEU A 242 16.81 -32.15 39.21
C LEU A 242 16.25 -33.50 39.64
N MET A 243 17.08 -34.54 39.47
CA MET A 243 16.71 -35.93 39.66
C MET A 243 17.51 -36.55 40.80
N LEU A 244 16.83 -37.36 41.61
CA LEU A 244 17.43 -38.28 42.56
C LEU A 244 17.84 -39.58 41.85
N ARG A 245 18.81 -40.29 42.42
CA ARG A 245 19.27 -41.59 41.91
C ARG A 245 18.23 -42.69 42.10
N THR A 246 17.42 -42.57 43.14
CA THR A 246 16.37 -43.51 43.52
C THR A 246 15.07 -42.75 43.69
N GLU A 247 13.93 -43.44 43.59
CA GLU A 247 12.65 -42.83 43.91
C GLU A 247 12.64 -42.33 45.36
N ARG A 248 11.88 -41.26 45.60
CA ARG A 248 11.74 -40.67 46.93
C ARG A 248 11.05 -41.70 47.83
N PRO A 249 11.60 -41.97 49.03
CA PRO A 249 10.89 -42.79 50.00
C PRO A 249 9.56 -42.09 50.35
N GLN A 250 8.49 -42.85 50.29
CA GLN A 250 7.18 -42.49 50.83
C GLN A 250 7.22 -42.86 52.32
N TRP A 251 6.86 -41.91 53.19
CA TRP A 251 6.97 -42.05 54.65
C TRP A 251 5.58 -42.16 55.26
#